data_AF-A0A5J6V1Z2-F1
#
_entry.id   AF-A0A5J6V1Z2-F1
#
_cell.length_a   1.000
_cell.length_b   1.000
_cell.length_c   1.000
_cell.angle_alpha   90.00
_cell.angle_beta   90.00
_cell.angle_gamma   90.00
#
_symmetry.space_group_name_H-M   'P 1'
#
loop_
_entity.id
_entity.type
_entity.pdbx_description
1 polymer ?
#
loop_
_entity_poly.entity_id
_entity_poly.type
_entity_poly.pdbx_seq_one_letter_code
_entity_poly.pdbx_strand_id
1 'polypeptide(L)'
;MLTFDAYLNPLLAAGAPGIWAVSVFRSFGTLIFSLGSFVSGTEGEASELLQLVRTPGAKEATEFRPLSVSAADAALHWWIEHLNLLFGVLSDLSPFADREGDYQPAKHLEALLTFEQIFRRTTSMLVAHRDTNARRTLLFTILDSMEGVRGTNLITMFTLGHATKVLQRLETCIPSPAAEILLPTARRAVSALEEMQQGFFIRRQLGTVTVDLQLGPGNTRHLSVEAATALYLKILRDATHGHGSDKESSKAQTAALLAHHDGEIPHDVSLLGYLYLIDILAHPERLPRVLFRGGK
;
A
#
# COMPACT_ATOMS: atom_id res chain seq x y z
N MET A 1 5.98 -25.46 6.55
CA MET A 1 6.06 -24.62 7.76
C MET A 1 5.68 -23.22 7.34
N LEU A 2 4.42 -22.80 7.56
CA LEU A 2 4.05 -21.39 7.42
C LEU A 2 4.91 -20.62 8.43
N THR A 3 5.91 -19.90 7.96
CA THR A 3 6.71 -19.10 8.85
C THR A 3 5.86 -17.90 9.27
N PHE A 4 5.51 -17.83 10.56
CA PHE A 4 4.78 -16.69 11.15
C PHE A 4 5.52 -15.35 10.94
N ASP A 5 6.79 -15.40 10.52
CA ASP A 5 7.59 -14.24 10.13
C ASP A 5 6.89 -13.36 9.10
N ALA A 6 6.28 -13.96 8.07
CA ALA A 6 5.63 -13.26 6.98
C ALA A 6 4.57 -12.29 7.51
N TYR A 7 3.81 -12.74 8.51
CA TYR A 7 2.67 -12.02 9.07
C TYR A 7 3.05 -10.98 10.13
N LEU A 8 4.21 -11.12 10.78
CA LEU A 8 4.70 -10.16 11.79
C LEU A 8 5.65 -9.11 11.21
N ASN A 9 6.35 -9.40 10.11
CA ASN A 9 7.34 -8.48 9.56
C ASN A 9 6.76 -7.11 9.16
N PRO A 10 5.53 -6.97 8.59
CA PRO A 10 4.97 -5.65 8.30
C PRO A 10 4.72 -4.82 9.56
N LEU A 11 4.40 -5.46 10.68
CA LEU A 11 4.26 -4.81 11.98
C LEU A 11 5.62 -4.27 12.45
N LEU A 12 6.67 -5.08 12.38
CA LEU A 12 8.02 -4.65 12.79
C LEU A 12 8.56 -3.52 11.90
N ALA A 13 8.16 -3.50 10.62
CA ALA A 13 8.51 -2.47 9.65
C ALA A 13 7.48 -1.32 9.56
N ALA A 14 6.47 -1.28 10.45
CA ALA A 14 5.38 -0.28 10.42
C ALA A 14 5.86 1.17 10.49
N GLY A 15 7.05 1.40 11.03
CA GLY A 15 7.69 2.72 11.12
C GLY A 15 8.67 3.06 10.01
N ALA A 16 8.77 2.26 8.95
CA ALA A 16 9.79 2.44 7.92
C ALA A 16 9.99 3.93 7.54
N PRO A 17 11.22 4.46 7.46
CA PRO A 17 12.50 3.75 7.57
C PRO A 17 12.96 3.41 9.00
N GLY A 18 12.20 3.78 10.03
CA GLY A 18 12.55 3.53 11.42
C GLY A 18 12.16 2.13 11.86
N ILE A 19 12.98 1.55 12.74
CA ILE A 19 12.68 0.30 13.45
C ILE A 19 12.23 0.64 14.86
N TRP A 20 11.18 -0.01 15.37
CA TRP A 20 10.72 0.17 16.75
C TRP A 20 10.95 -1.07 17.62
N ALA A 21 11.19 -2.22 16.99
CA ALA A 21 11.45 -3.47 17.67
C ALA A 21 12.29 -4.43 16.82
N VAL A 22 12.91 -5.39 17.50
CA VAL A 22 13.65 -6.50 16.88
C VAL A 22 13.04 -7.83 17.32
N SER A 23 12.85 -8.75 16.38
CA SER A 23 12.34 -10.09 16.67
C SER A 23 13.45 -11.13 16.74
N VAL A 24 13.34 -12.05 17.70
CA VAL A 24 14.17 -13.27 17.80
C VAL A 24 13.26 -14.49 17.73
N PHE A 25 13.46 -15.30 16.69
CA PHE A 25 12.70 -16.53 16.49
C PHE A 25 13.20 -17.65 17.40
N ARG A 26 12.25 -18.38 17.98
CA ARG A 26 12.49 -19.60 18.77
C ARG A 26 11.60 -20.72 18.25
N SER A 27 11.91 -21.96 18.59
CA SER A 27 11.20 -23.16 18.11
C SER A 27 9.69 -23.16 18.39
N PHE A 28 9.23 -22.40 19.39
CA PHE A 28 7.82 -22.36 19.83
C PHE A 28 7.23 -20.95 19.90
N GLY A 29 7.87 -19.95 19.28
CA GLY A 29 7.36 -18.59 19.26
C GLY A 29 8.40 -17.55 18.91
N THR A 30 7.99 -16.28 18.96
CA THR A 30 8.84 -15.14 18.64
C THR A 30 8.92 -14.22 19.84
N LEU A 31 10.13 -13.83 20.24
CA LEU A 31 10.34 -12.76 21.21
C LEU A 31 10.51 -11.44 20.46
N ILE A 32 9.82 -10.41 20.89
CA ILE A 32 9.90 -9.07 20.30
C ILE A 32 10.44 -8.12 21.36
N PHE A 33 11.61 -7.53 21.07
CA PHE A 33 12.26 -6.55 21.92
C PHE A 33 11.91 -5.16 21.40
N SER A 34 11.05 -4.45 22.12
CA SER A 34 10.76 -3.04 21.81
C SER A 34 11.95 -2.17 22.19
N LEU A 35 12.24 -1.18 21.34
CA LEU A 35 13.29 -0.18 21.56
C LEU A 35 12.77 1.04 22.35
N GLY A 36 11.47 1.12 22.64
CA GLY A 36 10.83 2.25 23.32
C GLY A 36 10.71 3.53 22.47
N SER A 37 11.29 3.55 21.28
CA SER A 37 11.14 4.58 20.26
C SER A 37 11.35 3.97 18.87
N PHE A 38 11.07 4.74 17.82
CA PHE A 38 11.66 4.42 16.53
C PHE A 38 13.12 4.86 16.52
N VAL A 39 13.99 3.99 16.01
CA VAL A 39 15.39 4.28 15.71
C VAL A 39 15.51 4.33 14.20
N SER A 40 15.98 5.47 13.66
CA SER A 40 16.14 5.61 12.21
C SER A 40 17.26 4.70 11.72
N GLY A 41 16.98 3.88 10.71
CA GLY A 41 17.98 3.08 10.01
C GLY A 41 18.70 3.84 8.89
N THR A 42 18.31 5.09 8.63
CA THR A 42 18.85 5.92 7.55
C THR A 42 19.09 7.34 8.04
N GLU A 43 20.36 7.75 8.10
CA GLU A 43 20.72 9.16 7.95
C GLU A 43 20.58 9.46 6.45
N GLY A 44 20.07 10.63 6.06
CA GLY A 44 19.74 10.97 4.67
C GLY A 44 20.93 11.01 3.69
N GLU A 45 22.11 10.55 4.09
CA GLU A 45 23.34 10.50 3.33
C GLU A 45 23.71 9.07 2.90
N ALA A 46 24.41 8.95 1.77
CA ALA A 46 24.88 7.68 1.23
C ALA A 46 25.90 7.04 2.20
N SER A 47 25.54 5.91 2.81
CA SER A 47 26.40 5.18 3.76
C SER A 47 27.41 4.25 3.06
N GLU A 48 27.29 4.03 1.75
CA GLU A 48 28.15 3.11 0.97
C GLU A 48 28.44 3.65 -0.45
N LEU A 49 29.59 3.29 -1.04
CA LEU A 49 30.00 3.73 -2.38
C LEU A 49 29.03 3.30 -3.50
N LEU A 50 28.38 2.14 -3.36
CA LEU A 50 27.33 1.69 -4.29
C LEU A 50 26.11 2.62 -4.28
N GLN A 51 25.89 3.36 -3.19
CA GLN A 51 24.79 4.34 -3.07
C GLN A 51 25.12 5.68 -3.75
N LEU A 52 26.38 5.88 -4.20
CA LEU A 52 26.73 6.98 -5.11
C LEU A 52 26.24 6.71 -6.54
N VAL A 53 25.97 5.45 -6.88
CA VAL A 53 25.23 5.08 -8.10
C VAL A 53 23.76 5.38 -7.84
N ARG A 54 23.33 6.59 -8.23
CA ARG A 54 22.03 7.21 -7.88
C ARG A 54 20.86 6.23 -8.00
N THR A 55 20.50 5.60 -6.88
CA THR A 55 19.17 5.02 -6.71
C THR A 55 18.34 6.07 -5.98
N PRO A 56 17.32 6.67 -6.62
CA PRO A 56 16.50 7.67 -5.94
C PRO A 56 15.81 7.03 -4.72
N GLY A 57 16.06 7.60 -3.54
CA GLY A 57 15.38 7.30 -2.28
C GLY A 57 14.64 8.52 -1.76
N ALA A 58 14.21 8.49 -0.48
CA ALA A 58 13.60 9.66 0.14
C ALA A 58 14.52 10.89 0.09
N LYS A 59 13.96 12.06 -0.23
CA LYS A 59 14.68 13.34 -0.26
C LYS A 59 14.79 13.97 1.13
N GLU A 60 13.88 13.61 2.03
CA GLU A 60 13.76 14.18 3.38
C GLU A 60 13.88 13.09 4.44
N ALA A 61 14.45 13.44 5.59
CA ALA A 61 14.52 12.56 6.74
C ALA A 61 13.11 12.33 7.33
N THR A 62 12.84 11.11 7.77
CA THR A 62 11.62 10.85 8.55
C THR A 62 11.83 11.23 10.00
N GLU A 63 10.97 12.08 10.53
CA GLU A 63 10.92 12.37 11.95
C GLU A 63 10.14 11.31 12.72
N PHE A 64 10.71 10.88 13.85
CA PHE A 64 10.08 9.92 14.74
C PHE A 64 9.76 10.53 16.09
N ARG A 65 8.52 10.36 16.53
CA ARG A 65 8.12 10.74 17.87
C ARG A 65 8.47 9.65 18.88
N PRO A 66 8.80 9.99 20.13
CA PRO A 66 8.90 9.01 21.20
C PRO A 66 7.60 8.23 21.35
N LEU A 67 7.71 6.94 21.67
CA LEU A 67 6.56 6.08 21.89
C LEU A 67 6.15 6.11 23.36
N SER A 68 4.85 6.01 23.62
CA SER A 68 4.34 5.77 24.96
C SER A 68 4.74 4.36 25.45
N VAL A 69 4.83 4.20 26.78
CA VAL A 69 5.22 2.92 27.41
C VAL A 69 4.27 1.78 27.00
N SER A 70 3.01 2.09 26.71
CA SER A 70 1.98 1.14 26.27
C SER A 70 1.95 0.89 24.76
N ALA A 71 2.67 1.68 23.94
CA ALA A 71 2.52 1.63 22.49
C ALA A 71 2.86 0.26 21.90
N ALA A 72 4.00 -0.31 22.33
CA ALA A 72 4.48 -1.60 21.85
C ALA A 72 3.50 -2.74 22.18
N ASP A 73 3.06 -2.82 23.43
CA ASP A 73 2.12 -3.85 23.88
C ASP A 73 0.78 -3.72 23.15
N ALA A 74 0.22 -2.51 23.07
CA ALA A 74 -1.03 -2.26 22.39
C ALA A 74 -0.96 -2.58 20.88
N ALA A 75 0.13 -2.23 20.20
CA ALA A 75 0.31 -2.53 18.78
C ALA A 75 0.44 -4.04 18.53
N LEU A 76 1.18 -4.76 19.38
CA LEU A 76 1.30 -6.21 19.31
C LEU A 76 -0.04 -6.90 19.54
N HIS A 77 -0.76 -6.49 20.59
CA HIS A 77 -2.06 -7.07 20.93
C HIS A 77 -3.05 -6.87 19.79
N TRP A 78 -3.18 -5.62 19.32
CA TRP A 78 -4.06 -5.29 18.19
C TRP A 78 -3.70 -6.12 16.96
N TRP A 79 -2.42 -6.17 16.57
CA TRP A 79 -2.01 -6.88 15.36
C TRP A 79 -2.28 -8.39 15.45
N ILE A 80 -1.97 -9.01 16.58
CA ILE A 80 -2.15 -10.45 16.81
C ILE A 80 -3.65 -10.80 16.83
N GLU A 81 -4.49 -10.00 17.50
CA GLU A 81 -5.93 -10.20 17.50
C GLU A 81 -6.51 -10.14 16.08
N HIS A 82 -6.09 -9.15 15.28
CA HIS A 82 -6.60 -9.00 13.92
C HIS A 82 -6.04 -10.06 12.96
N LEU A 83 -4.82 -10.57 13.19
CA LEU A 83 -4.33 -11.77 12.52
C LEU A 83 -5.17 -13.01 12.87
N ASN A 84 -5.54 -13.20 14.14
CA ASN A 84 -6.40 -14.30 14.55
C ASN A 84 -7.77 -14.22 13.88
N LEU A 85 -8.36 -13.02 13.77
CA LEU A 85 -9.62 -12.80 13.05
C LEU A 85 -9.48 -13.11 11.55
N LEU A 86 -8.39 -12.63 10.92
CA LEU A 86 -8.08 -12.94 9.52
C LEU A 86 -7.95 -14.46 9.31
N PHE A 87 -7.17 -15.15 10.15
CA PHE A 87 -7.01 -16.60 10.05
C PHE A 87 -8.30 -17.36 10.37
N GLY A 88 -9.17 -16.83 11.22
CA GLY A 88 -10.51 -17.37 11.45
C GLY A 88 -11.34 -17.37 10.16
N VAL A 89 -11.29 -16.28 9.40
CA VAL A 89 -11.96 -16.19 8.09
C VAL A 89 -11.29 -17.11 7.06
N LEU A 90 -9.96 -17.09 7.00
CA LEU A 90 -9.23 -17.90 6.02
C LEU A 90 -9.34 -19.40 6.31
N SER A 91 -9.50 -19.82 7.55
CA SER A 91 -9.66 -21.24 7.90
C SER A 91 -11.10 -21.75 7.76
N ASP A 92 -12.07 -20.86 7.55
CA ASP A 92 -13.45 -21.25 7.25
C ASP A 92 -13.52 -21.82 5.83
N LEU A 93 -13.99 -23.06 5.71
CA LEU A 93 -14.12 -23.75 4.43
C LEU A 93 -15.36 -23.30 3.66
N SER A 94 -16.36 -22.75 4.35
CA SER A 94 -17.67 -22.40 3.79
C SER A 94 -17.58 -21.38 2.63
N PRO A 95 -16.75 -20.32 2.71
CA PRO A 95 -16.57 -19.39 1.59
C PRO A 95 -15.93 -20.00 0.33
N PHE A 96 -15.32 -21.18 0.45
CA PHE A 96 -14.62 -21.86 -0.63
C PHE A 96 -15.43 -23.03 -1.20
N ALA A 97 -16.71 -23.14 -0.89
CA ALA A 97 -17.62 -24.06 -1.57
C ALA A 97 -18.06 -23.50 -2.94
N ASP A 98 -18.29 -24.37 -3.90
CA ASP A 98 -18.93 -24.00 -5.17
C ASP A 98 -20.46 -23.87 -5.03
N ARG A 99 -21.16 -23.76 -6.18
CA ARG A 99 -22.62 -23.59 -6.20
C ARG A 99 -23.39 -24.84 -5.77
N GLU A 100 -22.76 -26.01 -5.86
CA GLU A 100 -23.32 -27.30 -5.46
C GLU A 100 -23.04 -27.57 -3.97
N GLY A 101 -22.20 -26.73 -3.35
CA GLY A 101 -21.82 -26.83 -1.94
C GLY A 101 -20.53 -27.62 -1.74
N ASP A 102 -19.84 -28.01 -2.82
CA ASP A 102 -18.62 -28.80 -2.75
C ASP A 102 -17.42 -27.90 -2.48
N TYR A 103 -16.64 -28.26 -1.46
CA TYR A 103 -15.44 -27.52 -1.10
C TYR A 103 -14.38 -27.57 -2.20
N GLN A 104 -13.85 -26.39 -2.56
CA GLN A 104 -12.86 -26.18 -3.62
C GLN A 104 -11.47 -25.92 -3.01
N PRO A 105 -10.65 -26.95 -2.75
CA PRO A 105 -9.36 -26.81 -2.07
C PRO A 105 -8.36 -25.95 -2.83
N ALA A 106 -8.40 -25.96 -4.16
CA ALA A 106 -7.50 -25.14 -4.98
C ALA A 106 -7.72 -23.64 -4.75
N LYS A 107 -8.99 -23.18 -4.75
CA LYS A 107 -9.35 -21.79 -4.48
C LYS A 107 -8.97 -21.35 -3.08
N HIS A 108 -9.17 -22.23 -2.10
CA HIS A 108 -8.77 -21.96 -0.73
C HIS A 108 -7.25 -21.80 -0.61
N LEU A 109 -6.48 -22.73 -1.20
CA LEU A 109 -5.02 -22.62 -1.21
C LEU A 109 -4.53 -21.35 -1.93
N GLU A 110 -5.15 -20.98 -3.06
CA GLU A 110 -4.86 -19.73 -3.78
C GLU A 110 -5.07 -18.50 -2.89
N ALA A 111 -6.16 -18.46 -2.12
CA ALA A 111 -6.41 -17.37 -1.17
C ALA A 111 -5.32 -17.31 -0.09
N LEU A 112 -4.99 -18.44 0.55
CA LEU A 112 -3.94 -18.51 1.57
C LEU A 112 -2.58 -18.01 1.04
N LEU A 113 -2.18 -18.47 -0.15
CA LEU A 113 -0.95 -18.03 -0.81
C LEU A 113 -0.98 -16.55 -1.16
N THR A 114 -2.12 -16.04 -1.63
CA THR A 114 -2.29 -14.62 -1.97
C THR A 114 -2.09 -13.74 -0.74
N PHE A 115 -2.68 -14.09 0.40
CA PHE A 115 -2.48 -13.35 1.64
C PHE A 115 -1.03 -13.40 2.10
N GLU A 116 -0.39 -14.58 2.13
CA GLU A 116 1.02 -14.67 2.51
C GLU A 116 1.90 -13.76 1.62
N GLN A 117 1.65 -13.74 0.31
CA GLN A 117 2.39 -12.88 -0.63
C GLN A 117 2.12 -11.39 -0.40
N ILE A 118 0.89 -10.98 -0.07
CA ILE A 118 0.58 -9.58 0.27
C ILE A 118 1.43 -9.14 1.47
N PHE A 119 1.50 -9.94 2.54
CA PHE A 119 2.28 -9.63 3.73
C PHE A 119 3.79 -9.56 3.44
N ARG A 120 4.34 -10.55 2.72
CA ARG A 120 5.75 -10.57 2.34
C ARG A 120 6.12 -9.37 1.47
N ARG A 121 5.34 -9.07 0.44
CA ARG A 121 5.59 -7.92 -0.46
C ARG A 121 5.45 -6.59 0.28
N THR A 122 4.50 -6.47 1.20
CA THR A 122 4.35 -5.28 2.03
C THR A 122 5.59 -5.07 2.90
N THR A 123 6.12 -6.13 3.52
CA THR A 123 7.42 -6.05 4.22
C THR A 123 8.53 -5.58 3.29
N SER A 124 8.71 -6.23 2.14
CA SER A 124 9.74 -5.87 1.15
C SER A 124 9.64 -4.41 0.73
N MET A 125 8.43 -3.90 0.54
CA MET A 125 8.15 -2.52 0.18
C MET A 125 8.48 -1.54 1.32
N LEU A 126 8.19 -1.91 2.57
CA LEU A 126 8.54 -1.10 3.72
C LEU A 126 10.06 -0.98 3.88
N VAL A 127 10.81 -2.07 3.68
CA VAL A 127 12.27 -2.08 3.84
C VAL A 127 13.03 -1.55 2.61
N ALA A 128 12.43 -1.51 1.43
CA ALA A 128 13.01 -0.94 0.21
C ALA A 128 13.03 0.61 0.19
N HIS A 129 13.30 1.25 1.32
CA HIS A 129 13.26 2.71 1.47
C HIS A 129 14.27 3.46 0.59
N ARG A 130 15.39 2.83 0.22
CA ARG A 130 16.43 3.44 -0.62
C ARG A 130 16.24 3.18 -2.12
N ASP A 131 15.24 2.40 -2.50
CA ASP A 131 14.96 2.06 -3.90
C ASP A 131 13.51 2.36 -4.26
N THR A 132 13.26 3.60 -4.70
CA THR A 132 11.93 4.06 -5.11
C THR A 132 11.33 3.20 -6.23
N ASN A 133 12.16 2.67 -7.13
CA ASN A 133 11.67 1.87 -8.26
C ASN A 133 11.20 0.50 -7.79
N ALA A 134 11.98 -0.19 -6.95
CA ALA A 134 11.57 -1.43 -6.32
C ALA A 134 10.33 -1.24 -5.46
N ARG A 135 10.30 -0.17 -4.65
CA ARG A 135 9.18 0.17 -3.77
C ARG A 135 7.88 0.38 -4.55
N ARG A 136 7.94 1.13 -5.65
CA ARG A 136 6.79 1.39 -6.52
C ARG A 136 6.31 0.12 -7.24
N THR A 137 7.24 -0.71 -7.70
CA THR A 137 6.91 -2.00 -8.35
C THR A 137 6.20 -2.94 -7.36
N LEU A 138 6.67 -2.98 -6.12
CA LEU A 138 6.04 -3.73 -5.05
C LEU A 138 4.67 -3.17 -4.69
N LEU A 139 4.49 -1.84 -4.60
CA LEU A 139 3.18 -1.21 -4.42
C LEU A 139 2.18 -1.76 -5.44
N PHE A 140 2.51 -1.67 -6.73
CA PHE A 140 1.59 -2.11 -7.79
C PHE A 140 1.25 -3.59 -7.68
N THR A 141 2.24 -4.42 -7.40
CA THR A 141 2.04 -5.86 -7.21
C THR A 141 1.16 -6.16 -5.99
N ILE A 142 1.30 -5.40 -4.91
CA ILE A 142 0.45 -5.50 -3.70
C ILE A 142 -0.98 -5.13 -4.04
N LEU A 143 -1.20 -3.97 -4.68
CA LEU A 143 -2.55 -3.49 -5.00
C LEU A 143 -3.28 -4.40 -6.00
N ASP A 144 -2.58 -4.96 -6.98
CA ASP A 144 -3.15 -5.96 -7.89
C ASP A 144 -3.63 -7.20 -7.14
N SER A 145 -2.84 -7.65 -6.16
CA SER A 145 -3.23 -8.78 -5.29
C SER A 145 -4.42 -8.40 -4.40
N MET A 146 -4.46 -7.15 -3.91
CA MET A 146 -5.55 -6.62 -3.09
C MET A 146 -6.85 -6.42 -3.84
N GLU A 147 -6.82 -6.09 -5.14
CA GLU A 147 -8.03 -5.96 -5.97
C GLU A 147 -8.84 -7.27 -5.94
N GLY A 148 -8.14 -8.41 -6.03
CA GLY A 148 -8.75 -9.75 -5.96
C GLY A 148 -9.35 -10.11 -4.59
N VAL A 149 -8.75 -9.65 -3.48
CA VAL A 149 -9.21 -10.02 -2.13
C VAL A 149 -10.05 -8.97 -1.41
N ARG A 150 -10.00 -7.70 -1.82
CA ARG A 150 -10.83 -6.59 -1.28
C ARG A 150 -12.04 -6.26 -2.15
N GLY A 151 -12.06 -6.67 -3.42
CA GLY A 151 -13.12 -6.34 -4.37
C GLY A 151 -13.24 -4.83 -4.64
N THR A 152 -12.20 -4.07 -4.30
CA THR A 152 -12.07 -2.64 -4.61
C THR A 152 -11.15 -2.51 -5.81
N ASN A 153 -11.61 -1.85 -6.87
CA ASN A 153 -10.80 -1.76 -8.07
C ASN A 153 -9.53 -0.91 -7.88
N LEU A 154 -8.52 -1.18 -8.69
CA LEU A 154 -7.21 -0.53 -8.58
C LEU A 154 -7.28 1.00 -8.66
N ILE A 155 -8.08 1.54 -9.59
CA ILE A 155 -8.25 2.99 -9.76
C ILE A 155 -8.79 3.65 -8.49
N THR A 156 -9.78 3.03 -7.83
CA THR A 156 -10.33 3.55 -6.57
C THR A 156 -9.30 3.54 -5.45
N MET A 157 -8.41 2.55 -5.42
CA MET A 157 -7.32 2.52 -4.44
C MET A 157 -6.26 3.62 -4.66
N PHE A 158 -6.25 4.27 -5.82
CA PHE A 158 -5.39 5.42 -6.08
C PHE A 158 -6.08 6.77 -5.87
N THR A 159 -7.35 6.82 -5.47
CA THR A 159 -8.04 8.09 -5.23
C THR A 159 -7.79 8.59 -3.80
N LEU A 160 -7.49 9.88 -3.64
CA LEU A 160 -7.21 10.48 -2.33
C LEU A 160 -8.40 10.38 -1.39
N GLY A 161 -9.62 10.58 -1.88
CA GLY A 161 -10.85 10.49 -1.12
C GLY A 161 -11.10 9.06 -0.61
N HIS A 162 -10.71 8.02 -1.35
CA HIS A 162 -10.77 6.65 -0.83
C HIS A 162 -9.70 6.42 0.24
N ALA A 163 -8.44 6.76 -0.03
CA ALA A 163 -7.33 6.58 0.90
C ALA A 163 -7.57 7.34 2.23
N THR A 164 -8.09 8.56 2.16
CA THR A 164 -8.45 9.40 3.32
C THR A 164 -9.57 8.76 4.14
N LYS A 165 -10.64 8.28 3.49
CA LYS A 165 -11.74 7.59 4.20
C LYS A 165 -11.26 6.31 4.88
N VAL A 166 -10.33 5.58 4.25
CA VAL A 166 -9.72 4.40 4.85
C VAL A 166 -8.89 4.80 6.08
N LEU A 167 -8.01 5.79 5.95
CA LEU A 167 -7.19 6.28 7.06
C LEU A 167 -8.05 6.78 8.23
N GLN A 168 -9.08 7.59 7.98
CA GLN A 168 -9.99 8.10 9.03
C GLN A 168 -10.69 6.97 9.79
N ARG A 169 -11.11 5.92 9.08
CA ARG A 169 -11.70 4.74 9.72
C ARG A 169 -10.70 4.01 10.59
N LEU A 170 -9.46 3.83 10.11
CA LEU A 170 -8.38 3.23 10.89
C LEU A 170 -8.05 4.06 12.13
N GLU A 171 -8.01 5.38 12.02
CA GLU A 171 -7.81 6.28 13.15
C GLU A 171 -8.93 6.20 14.20
N THR A 172 -10.13 5.77 13.78
CA THR A 172 -11.27 5.59 14.68
C THR A 172 -11.25 4.22 15.38
N CYS A 173 -10.76 3.16 14.72
CA CYS A 173 -10.81 1.81 15.27
C CYS A 173 -9.52 1.33 15.93
N ILE A 174 -8.36 1.90 15.60
CA ILE A 174 -7.08 1.54 16.22
C ILE A 174 -6.91 2.33 17.53
N PRO A 175 -6.70 1.64 18.68
CA PRO A 175 -6.46 2.32 19.94
C PRO A 175 -5.27 3.28 19.87
N SER A 176 -5.37 4.44 20.54
CA SER A 176 -4.35 5.50 20.46
C SER A 176 -2.92 5.00 20.71
N PRO A 177 -2.62 4.14 21.71
CA PRO A 177 -1.27 3.65 21.91
C PRO A 177 -0.76 2.77 20.75
N ALA A 178 -1.62 1.92 20.18
CA ALA A 178 -1.27 1.10 19.02
C ALA A 178 -1.05 1.97 17.76
N ALA A 179 -1.85 3.02 17.62
CA ALA A 179 -1.77 3.96 16.50
C ALA A 179 -0.44 4.72 16.43
N GLU A 180 0.28 4.87 17.54
CA GLU A 180 1.64 5.46 17.55
C GLU A 180 2.62 4.66 16.69
N ILE A 181 2.43 3.34 16.60
CA ILE A 181 3.26 2.45 15.78
C ILE A 181 2.64 2.19 14.41
N LEU A 182 1.34 1.93 14.36
CA LEU A 182 0.66 1.41 13.17
C LEU A 182 0.31 2.49 12.14
N LEU A 183 0.01 3.72 12.57
CA LEU A 183 -0.54 4.75 11.67
C LEU A 183 0.44 5.75 11.04
N PRO A 184 1.68 6.00 11.54
CA PRO A 184 2.56 6.99 10.93
C PRO A 184 2.79 6.76 9.43
N THR A 185 3.11 5.53 9.04
CA THR A 185 3.35 5.15 7.64
C THR A 185 2.10 5.29 6.77
N ALA A 186 0.93 4.93 7.30
CA ALA A 186 -0.35 5.09 6.61
C ALA A 186 -0.70 6.58 6.38
N ARG A 187 -0.43 7.44 7.36
CA ARG A 187 -0.61 8.90 7.24
C ARG A 187 0.30 9.51 6.17
N ARG A 188 1.57 9.11 6.15
CA ARG A 188 2.51 9.55 5.11
C ARG A 188 2.07 9.09 3.71
N ALA A 189 1.51 7.89 3.57
CA ALA A 189 0.97 7.41 2.30
C ALA A 189 -0.12 8.33 1.73
N VAL A 190 -1.08 8.72 2.58
CA VAL A 190 -2.18 9.61 2.19
C VAL A 190 -1.66 11.02 1.86
N SER A 191 -0.73 11.53 2.67
CA SER A 191 -0.10 12.85 2.43
C SER A 191 0.68 12.87 1.12
N ALA A 192 1.43 11.81 0.81
CA ALA A 192 2.16 11.66 -0.44
C ALA A 192 1.21 11.56 -1.65
N LEU A 193 0.04 10.93 -1.50
CA LEU A 193 -0.96 10.90 -2.55
C LEU A 193 -1.61 12.27 -2.79
N GLU A 194 -1.75 13.09 -1.75
CA GLU A 194 -2.18 14.49 -1.85
C GLU A 194 -1.11 15.36 -2.54
N GLU A 195 0.16 15.20 -2.15
CA GLU A 195 1.30 15.89 -2.79
C GLU A 195 1.37 15.57 -4.28
N MET A 196 1.15 14.31 -4.66
CA MET A 196 1.17 13.88 -6.06
C MET A 196 0.18 14.66 -6.94
N GLN A 197 -0.96 15.09 -6.39
CA GLN A 197 -1.93 15.91 -7.12
C GLN A 197 -1.36 17.27 -7.57
N GLN A 198 -0.33 17.76 -6.87
CA GLN A 198 0.34 19.01 -7.22
C GLN A 198 1.18 18.88 -8.48
N GLY A 199 1.56 17.67 -8.91
CA GLY A 199 2.39 17.45 -10.10
C GLY A 199 1.74 17.89 -11.42
N PHE A 200 0.42 18.08 -11.45
CA PHE A 200 -0.33 18.60 -12.61
C PHE A 200 -0.09 20.11 -12.83
N PHE A 201 1.08 20.46 -13.36
CA PHE A 201 1.59 21.84 -13.45
C PHE A 201 0.78 22.74 -14.40
N ILE A 202 0.25 22.22 -15.51
CA ILE A 202 -0.53 23.02 -16.47
C ILE A 202 -1.79 23.58 -15.82
N ARG A 203 -2.49 22.76 -15.02
CA ARG A 203 -3.64 23.20 -14.23
C ARG A 203 -3.26 24.37 -13.31
N ARG A 204 -2.12 24.24 -12.60
CA ARG A 204 -1.63 25.28 -11.68
C ARG A 204 -1.34 26.60 -12.42
N GLN A 205 -0.72 26.52 -13.59
CA GLN A 205 -0.41 27.69 -14.42
C GLN A 205 -1.68 28.37 -14.98
N LEU A 206 -2.68 27.58 -15.38
CA LEU A 206 -3.93 28.11 -15.93
C LEU A 206 -4.98 28.48 -14.86
N GLY A 207 -4.72 28.16 -13.59
CA GLY A 207 -5.66 28.40 -12.48
C GLY A 207 -6.96 27.60 -12.59
N THR A 208 -6.95 26.46 -13.29
CA THR A 208 -8.17 25.67 -13.53
C THR A 208 -8.48 24.73 -12.36
N VAL A 209 -9.76 24.38 -12.21
CA VAL A 209 -10.20 23.40 -11.20
C VAL A 209 -9.96 21.95 -11.69
N THR A 210 -10.03 21.73 -13.00
CA THR A 210 -9.88 20.44 -13.67
C THR A 210 -8.54 20.30 -14.38
N VAL A 211 -8.15 19.05 -14.64
CA VAL A 211 -7.10 18.69 -15.59
C VAL A 211 -7.77 18.45 -16.94
N ASP A 212 -7.50 19.34 -17.89
CA ASP A 212 -8.14 19.36 -19.20
C ASP A 212 -7.24 18.68 -20.23
N LEU A 213 -7.54 17.42 -20.54
CA LEU A 213 -6.75 16.62 -21.46
C LEU A 213 -7.21 16.85 -22.91
N GLN A 214 -6.32 17.33 -23.75
CA GLN A 214 -6.57 17.44 -25.19
C GLN A 214 -6.29 16.09 -25.88
N LEU A 215 -7.34 15.40 -26.32
CA LEU A 215 -7.25 14.07 -26.94
C LEU A 215 -7.27 14.12 -28.47
N GLY A 216 -7.46 15.31 -29.05
CA GLY A 216 -7.53 15.57 -30.48
C GLY A 216 -8.25 16.88 -30.78
N PRO A 217 -8.36 17.28 -32.06
CA PRO A 217 -9.05 18.51 -32.45
C PRO A 217 -10.50 18.53 -31.93
N GLY A 218 -10.83 19.50 -31.06
CA GLY A 218 -12.15 19.66 -30.48
C GLY A 218 -12.57 18.61 -29.44
N ASN A 219 -11.67 17.69 -29.06
CA ASN A 219 -11.96 16.64 -28.07
C ASN A 219 -11.16 16.87 -26.79
N THR A 220 -11.75 17.63 -25.87
CA THR A 220 -11.20 17.87 -24.53
C THR A 220 -11.91 17.02 -23.51
N ARG A 221 -11.14 16.27 -22.71
CA ARG A 221 -11.67 15.53 -21.57
C ARG A 221 -11.30 16.24 -20.27
N HIS A 222 -12.31 16.61 -19.51
CA HIS A 222 -12.14 17.24 -18.19
C HIS A 222 -12.11 16.17 -17.10
N LEU A 223 -11.07 16.18 -16.27
CA LEU A 223 -10.93 15.30 -15.12
C LEU A 223 -10.78 16.12 -13.83
N SER A 224 -11.30 15.59 -12.72
CA SER A 224 -10.83 16.06 -11.42
C SER A 224 -9.35 15.71 -11.25
N VAL A 225 -8.64 16.48 -10.43
CA VAL A 225 -7.20 16.23 -10.16
C VAL A 225 -7.00 14.84 -9.56
N GLU A 226 -7.90 14.43 -8.68
CA GLU A 226 -7.92 13.09 -8.10
C GLU A 226 -8.06 11.99 -9.17
N ALA A 227 -9.00 12.14 -10.10
CA ALA A 227 -9.19 11.16 -11.18
C ALA A 227 -7.97 11.13 -12.13
N ALA A 228 -7.39 12.30 -12.42
CA ALA A 228 -6.16 12.39 -13.22
C ALA A 228 -4.97 11.70 -12.53
N THR A 229 -4.82 11.90 -11.22
CA THR A 229 -3.78 11.27 -10.40
C THR A 229 -3.91 9.75 -10.37
N ALA A 230 -5.14 9.24 -10.16
CA ALA A 230 -5.40 7.80 -10.17
C ALA A 230 -5.11 7.16 -11.54
N LEU A 231 -5.48 7.84 -12.63
CA LEU A 231 -5.15 7.39 -13.99
C LEU A 231 -3.64 7.46 -14.27
N TYR A 232 -2.95 8.48 -13.77
CA TYR A 232 -1.51 8.62 -13.91
C TYR A 232 -0.77 7.49 -13.18
N LEU A 233 -1.16 7.17 -11.94
CA LEU A 233 -0.63 6.02 -11.20
C LEU A 233 -0.87 4.69 -11.93
N LYS A 234 -2.04 4.53 -12.57
CA LYS A 234 -2.30 3.38 -13.43
C LYS A 234 -1.36 3.34 -14.65
N ILE A 235 -1.13 4.47 -15.32
CA ILE A 235 -0.18 4.54 -16.44
C ILE A 235 1.22 4.11 -15.99
N LEU A 236 1.68 4.58 -14.82
CA LEU A 236 2.98 4.18 -14.27
C LEU A 236 3.06 2.69 -13.95
N ARG A 237 1.96 2.09 -13.48
CA ARG A 237 1.85 0.65 -13.24
C ARG A 237 1.92 -0.15 -14.55
N ASP A 238 1.19 0.29 -15.56
CA ASP A 238 1.13 -0.36 -16.87
C ASP A 238 2.44 -0.14 -17.69
N ALA A 239 3.24 0.88 -17.34
CA ALA A 239 4.51 1.20 -17.99
C ALA A 239 5.61 0.16 -17.82
N THR A 240 5.43 -0.84 -16.94
CA THR A 240 6.34 -2.00 -16.81
C THR A 240 6.44 -2.82 -18.10
N HIS A 241 5.46 -2.68 -19.01
CA HIS A 241 5.46 -3.26 -20.36
C HIS A 241 5.70 -2.21 -21.48
N GLY A 242 6.06 -0.98 -21.12
CA GLY A 242 6.15 0.19 -22.01
C GLY A 242 4.84 0.98 -22.10
N HIS A 243 4.90 2.28 -22.44
CA HIS A 243 3.71 3.15 -22.53
C HIS A 243 2.82 2.93 -23.78
N GLY A 244 3.05 1.85 -24.54
CA GLY A 244 2.31 1.56 -25.77
C GLY A 244 1.03 0.79 -25.49
N SER A 245 -0.13 1.40 -25.71
CA SER A 245 -1.42 0.68 -25.78
C SER A 245 -1.80 0.44 -27.23
N ASP A 246 -2.31 -0.72 -27.64
CA ASP A 246 -2.70 -0.95 -29.04
C ASP A 246 -3.91 -0.12 -29.51
N LYS A 247 -4.68 0.46 -28.58
CA LYS A 247 -5.85 1.28 -28.87
C LYS A 247 -5.50 2.77 -28.94
N GLU A 248 -5.80 3.41 -30.07
CA GLU A 248 -5.46 4.80 -30.36
C GLU A 248 -6.01 5.81 -29.33
N SER A 249 -7.26 5.63 -28.88
CA SER A 249 -7.86 6.48 -27.84
C SER A 249 -7.17 6.37 -26.48
N SER A 250 -6.63 5.19 -26.16
CA SER A 250 -5.84 4.95 -24.95
C SER A 250 -4.46 5.59 -25.06
N LYS A 251 -3.83 5.53 -26.24
CA LYS A 251 -2.54 6.23 -26.51
C LYS A 251 -2.68 7.74 -26.33
N ALA A 252 -3.71 8.36 -26.91
CA ALA A 252 -3.94 9.80 -26.82
C ALA A 252 -4.14 10.26 -25.37
N GLN A 253 -4.92 9.51 -24.58
CA GLN A 253 -5.12 9.81 -23.17
C GLN A 253 -3.84 9.66 -22.35
N THR A 254 -3.08 8.59 -22.56
CA THR A 254 -1.80 8.36 -21.88
C THR A 254 -0.81 9.48 -22.20
N ALA A 255 -0.65 9.85 -23.46
CA ALA A 255 0.23 10.93 -23.89
C ALA A 255 -0.20 12.28 -23.26
N ALA A 256 -1.50 12.59 -23.27
CA ALA A 256 -2.01 13.81 -22.66
C ALA A 256 -1.78 13.85 -21.15
N LEU A 257 -2.03 12.76 -20.42
CA LEU A 257 -1.78 12.69 -18.97
C LEU A 257 -0.30 12.85 -18.63
N LEU A 258 0.59 12.19 -19.39
CA LEU A 258 2.04 12.30 -19.22
C LEU A 258 2.53 13.73 -19.49
N ALA A 259 1.96 14.43 -20.47
CA ALA A 259 2.33 15.80 -20.79
C ALA A 259 1.88 16.82 -19.73
N HIS A 260 0.86 16.50 -18.94
CA HIS A 260 0.30 17.41 -17.93
C HIS A 260 0.95 17.30 -16.54
N HIS A 261 1.71 16.24 -16.27
CA HIS A 261 2.38 16.02 -14.98
C HIS A 261 3.89 16.22 -15.10
N ASP A 262 4.52 16.75 -14.07
CA ASP A 262 5.97 17.00 -14.00
C ASP A 262 6.85 15.74 -13.81
N GLY A 263 6.26 14.55 -13.70
CA GLY A 263 6.99 13.29 -13.48
C GLY A 263 7.50 13.05 -12.05
N GLU A 264 7.38 14.01 -11.13
CA GLU A 264 7.80 13.83 -9.75
C GLU A 264 6.78 12.96 -9.01
N ILE A 265 7.23 11.82 -8.50
CA ILE A 265 6.38 10.88 -7.76
C ILE A 265 6.85 10.87 -6.31
N PRO A 266 6.02 11.33 -5.36
CA PRO A 266 6.37 11.33 -3.95
C PRO A 266 6.78 9.94 -3.47
N HIS A 267 7.93 9.86 -2.79
CA HIS A 267 8.56 8.61 -2.36
C HIS A 267 7.61 7.70 -1.56
N ASP A 268 6.78 8.32 -0.74
CA ASP A 268 5.89 7.64 0.20
C ASP A 268 4.53 7.26 -0.39
N VAL A 269 4.24 7.56 -1.67
CA VAL A 269 3.02 7.07 -2.34
C VAL A 269 2.97 5.54 -2.34
N SER A 270 4.14 4.90 -2.37
CA SER A 270 4.26 3.44 -2.30
C SER A 270 3.70 2.87 -0.99
N LEU A 271 3.62 3.66 0.08
CA LEU A 271 3.09 3.22 1.37
C LEU A 271 1.58 2.95 1.37
N LEU A 272 0.87 3.28 0.28
CA LEU A 272 -0.53 2.90 0.11
C LEU A 272 -0.75 1.40 0.26
N GLY A 273 0.23 0.57 -0.13
CA GLY A 273 0.16 -0.88 0.09
C GLY A 273 0.02 -1.24 1.58
N TYR A 274 0.70 -0.52 2.47
CA TYR A 274 0.60 -0.73 3.91
C TYR A 274 -0.72 -0.21 4.49
N LEU A 275 -1.20 0.96 4.03
CA LEU A 275 -2.51 1.50 4.41
C LEU A 275 -3.62 0.46 4.17
N TYR A 276 -3.65 -0.14 2.99
CA TYR A 276 -4.68 -1.11 2.64
C TYR A 276 -4.48 -2.49 3.29
N LEU A 277 -3.24 -2.86 3.65
CA LEU A 277 -3.00 -4.04 4.49
C LEU A 277 -3.65 -3.87 5.87
N ILE A 278 -3.47 -2.70 6.50
CA ILE A 278 -4.11 -2.43 7.80
C ILE A 278 -5.64 -2.41 7.66
N ASP A 279 -6.21 -1.83 6.59
CA ASP A 279 -7.67 -1.86 6.38
C ASP A 279 -8.22 -3.29 6.21
N ILE A 280 -7.47 -4.19 5.58
CA ILE A 280 -7.81 -5.62 5.52
C ILE A 280 -7.80 -6.23 6.92
N LEU A 281 -6.74 -5.99 7.69
CA LEU A 281 -6.59 -6.52 9.04
C LEU A 281 -7.67 -6.01 9.98
N ALA A 282 -8.02 -4.72 9.90
CA ALA A 282 -9.06 -4.10 10.70
C ALA A 282 -10.48 -4.57 10.34
N HIS A 283 -10.67 -5.14 9.14
CA HIS A 283 -11.98 -5.52 8.61
C HIS A 283 -11.99 -6.87 7.89
N PRO A 284 -11.55 -7.96 8.54
CA PRO A 284 -11.46 -9.28 7.91
C PRO A 284 -12.84 -9.84 7.55
N GLU A 285 -13.91 -9.39 8.22
CA GLU A 285 -15.30 -9.77 7.95
C GLU A 285 -15.79 -9.39 6.54
N ARG A 286 -15.06 -8.53 5.83
CA ARG A 286 -15.37 -8.16 4.44
C ARG A 286 -14.91 -9.22 3.45
N LEU A 287 -13.91 -10.01 3.80
CA LEU A 287 -13.28 -10.98 2.90
C LEU A 287 -14.21 -12.09 2.41
N PRO A 288 -15.07 -12.70 3.25
CA PRO A 288 -15.98 -13.76 2.77
C PRO A 288 -16.84 -13.29 1.59
N ARG A 289 -17.29 -12.03 1.59
CA ARG A 289 -18.11 -11.47 0.51
C ARG A 289 -17.38 -11.34 -0.82
N VAL A 290 -16.05 -11.21 -0.78
CA VAL A 290 -15.20 -11.06 -1.95
C VAL A 290 -14.73 -12.42 -2.44
N LEU A 291 -14.25 -13.27 -1.53
CA LEU A 291 -13.83 -14.64 -1.83
C LEU A 291 -14.98 -15.47 -2.43
N PHE A 292 -16.24 -15.19 -2.01
CA PHE A 292 -17.44 -15.84 -2.53
C PHE A 292 -17.87 -15.35 -3.93
N ARG A 293 -17.43 -14.17 -4.40
CA ARG A 293 -17.96 -13.53 -5.64
C ARG A 293 -17.52 -14.20 -6.95
N GLY A 294 -16.83 -15.34 -6.89
CA GLY A 294 -16.27 -16.05 -8.03
C GLY A 294 -16.62 -17.53 -8.09
N GLY A 295 -17.81 -17.94 -7.66
CA GLY A 295 -18.34 -19.29 -7.88
C GLY A 295 -18.51 -19.62 -9.37
N LYS A 296 -17.38 -19.91 -10.02
CA LYS A 296 -17.20 -20.72 -11.23
C LYS A 296 -16.07 -21.70 -10.96
#